data_AF-A0A967T5R3-F1
#
_entry.id   AF-A0A967T5R3-F1
#
_cell.length_a   1.000
_cell.length_b   1.000
_cell.length_c   1.000
_cell.angle_alpha   90.00
_cell.angle_beta   90.00
_cell.angle_gamma   90.00
#
_symmetry.space_group_name_H-M   'P 1'
#
loop_
_entity.id
_entity.type
_entity.pdbx_description
1 polymer ?
#
loop_
_entity_poly.entity_id
_entity_poly.type
_entity_poly.pdbx_seq_one_letter_code
_entity_poly.pdbx_strand_id
1 'polypeptide(L)'
;MSNGVARRSLQQKVSITLFTVMVALAFLSFIVLKQVVAPAFDELELKEAETNLIRAVKAISNDLENLSAITGDWGVWDDAYAYVTGEYPAFQESNLDRPTLANLGLAMLAIYDADANLVWGQVEHDGAAAGLDVLGILDPGTKTAARLITHTDPAGRTDGLLRTGLGVMLISSWPIVRSDG
;
A
#
# COMPACT_ATOMS: atom_id res chain seq x y z
N MET A 1 8.70 81.21 27.68
CA MET A 1 8.66 79.77 27.35
C MET A 1 8.95 79.64 25.86
N SER A 2 10.20 79.36 25.49
CA SER A 2 10.67 79.35 24.10
C SER A 2 10.65 77.93 23.55
N ASN A 3 9.67 77.64 22.68
CA ASN A 3 9.61 76.40 21.91
C ASN A 3 10.60 76.48 20.74
N GLY A 4 11.86 76.15 21.01
CA GLY A 4 12.85 75.93 19.97
C GLY A 4 12.61 74.59 19.29
N VAL A 5 11.85 74.57 18.19
CA VAL A 5 11.77 73.40 17.31
C VAL A 5 13.16 73.19 16.72
N ALA A 6 13.91 72.22 17.27
CA ALA A 6 15.24 71.87 16.80
C ALA A 6 15.20 71.56 15.30
N ARG A 7 15.86 72.39 14.47
CA ARG A 7 16.01 72.14 13.04
C ARG A 7 16.90 70.89 12.87
N ARG A 8 16.29 69.75 12.53
CA ARG A 8 17.02 68.52 12.18
C ARG A 8 18.06 68.80 11.10
N SER A 9 19.28 68.28 11.28
CA SER A 9 20.36 68.41 10.29
C SER A 9 19.98 67.70 8.98
N LEU A 10 20.55 68.14 7.85
CA LEU A 10 20.28 67.54 6.54
C LEU A 10 20.53 66.02 6.53
N GLN A 11 21.59 65.58 7.22
CA GLN A 11 21.92 64.16 7.39
C GLN A 11 20.82 63.39 8.11
N GLN A 12 20.26 63.93 9.21
CA GLN A 12 19.16 63.28 9.93
C GLN A 12 17.89 63.11 9.07
N LYS A 13 17.57 64.10 8.23
CA LYS A 13 16.42 64.00 7.31
C LYS A 13 16.63 62.88 6.29
N VAL A 14 17.83 62.79 5.71
CA VAL A 14 18.17 61.73 4.75
C VAL A 14 18.12 60.35 5.41
N SER A 15 18.72 60.18 6.60
CA SER A 15 18.70 58.90 7.31
C SER A 15 17.28 58.45 7.66
N ILE A 16 16.41 59.38 8.10
CA ILE A 16 15.01 59.05 8.39
C ILE A 16 14.28 58.65 7.12
N THR A 17 14.46 59.36 6.01
CA THR A 17 13.82 59.01 4.74
C THR A 17 14.26 57.62 4.26
N LEU A 18 15.56 57.32 4.29
CA LEU A 18 16.09 56.01 3.90
C LEU A 18 15.54 54.89 4.80
N PHE A 19 15.51 55.12 6.12
CA PHE A 19 14.95 54.17 7.06
C PHE A 19 13.47 53.92 6.79
N THR A 20 12.67 54.97 6.56
CA THR A 20 11.25 54.84 6.22
C THR A 20 11.04 54.05 4.94
N VAL A 21 11.82 54.31 3.89
CA VAL A 21 11.73 53.55 2.62
C VAL A 21 12.10 52.09 2.85
N MET A 22 13.16 51.81 3.62
CA MET A 22 13.57 50.44 3.95
C MET A 22 12.48 49.69 4.70
N VAL A 23 11.85 50.32 5.70
CA VAL A 23 10.72 49.73 6.44
C VAL A 23 9.52 49.50 5.53
N ALA A 24 9.19 50.45 4.66
CA ALA A 24 8.09 50.32 3.71
C ALA A 24 8.32 49.15 2.74
N LEU A 25 9.54 48.99 2.22
CA LEU A 25 9.91 47.87 1.37
C LEU A 25 9.84 46.54 2.10
N ALA A 26 10.39 46.45 3.31
CA ALA A 26 10.33 45.22 4.12
C ALA A 26 8.88 44.83 4.44
N PHE A 27 8.04 45.80 4.76
CA PHE A 27 6.62 45.57 5.02
C PHE A 27 5.87 45.09 3.77
N LEU A 28 6.11 45.71 2.62
CA LEU A 28 5.54 45.28 1.35
C LEU A 28 6.00 43.86 0.98
N SER A 29 7.29 43.56 1.11
CA SER A 29 7.84 42.22 0.89
C SER A 29 7.21 41.20 1.83
N PHE A 30 6.99 41.53 3.10
CA PHE A 30 6.31 40.66 4.05
C PHE A 30 4.87 40.36 3.63
N ILE A 31 4.12 41.37 3.15
CA ILE A 31 2.77 41.17 2.63
C ILE A 31 2.78 40.22 1.43
N VAL A 32 3.67 40.44 0.46
CA VAL A 32 3.79 39.57 -0.72
C VAL A 32 4.13 38.13 -0.30
N LEU A 33 5.10 37.97 0.60
CA LEU A 33 5.48 36.65 1.10
C LEU A 33 4.29 35.94 1.77
N LYS A 34 3.52 36.65 2.59
CA LYS A 34 2.41 36.06 3.35
C LYS A 34 1.14 35.84 2.56
N GLN A 35 0.82 36.71 1.61
CA GLN A 35 -0.46 36.64 0.88
C GLN A 35 -0.36 35.96 -0.48
N VAL A 36 0.83 35.93 -1.08
CA VAL A 36 1.02 35.37 -2.43
C VAL A 36 1.89 34.14 -2.37
N VAL A 37 3.09 34.25 -1.79
CA VAL A 37 4.09 33.19 -1.87
C VAL A 37 3.70 32.00 -0.98
N ALA A 38 3.48 32.21 0.32
CA ALA A 38 3.19 31.11 1.25
C ALA A 38 1.94 30.28 0.85
N PRO A 39 0.79 30.89 0.50
CA PRO A 39 -0.38 30.12 0.08
C PRO A 39 -0.15 29.33 -1.22
N ALA A 40 0.63 29.87 -2.16
CA ALA A 40 0.97 29.16 -3.39
C ALA A 40 1.86 27.94 -3.14
N PHE A 41 2.77 28.02 -2.16
CA PHE A 41 3.54 26.86 -1.71
C PHE A 41 2.65 25.84 -1.00
N ASP A 42 1.74 26.25 -0.12
CA ASP A 42 0.81 25.34 0.55
C ASP A 42 -0.06 24.58 -0.47
N GLU A 43 -0.55 25.26 -1.52
CA GLU A 43 -1.31 24.64 -2.61
C GLU A 43 -0.47 23.62 -3.39
N LEU A 44 0.79 23.96 -3.68
CA LEU A 44 1.71 23.07 -4.37
C LEU A 44 2.03 21.82 -3.54
N GLU A 45 2.31 22.00 -2.25
CA GLU A 45 2.58 20.91 -1.31
C GLU A 45 1.38 19.96 -1.20
N LEU A 46 0.15 20.51 -1.10
CA LEU A 46 -1.06 19.69 -1.07
C LEU A 46 -1.22 18.88 -2.36
N LYS A 47 -1.02 19.51 -3.51
CA LYS A 47 -1.13 18.83 -4.82
C LYS A 47 -0.08 17.74 -5.00
N GLU A 48 1.15 17.97 -4.53
CA GLU A 48 2.20 16.97 -4.53
C GLU A 48 1.87 15.81 -3.58
N ALA A 49 1.36 16.10 -2.38
CA ALA A 49 0.90 15.10 -1.43
C ALA A 49 -0.23 14.22 -2.01
N GLU A 50 -1.23 14.83 -2.65
CA GLU A 50 -2.30 14.11 -3.35
C GLU A 50 -1.77 13.23 -4.48
N THR A 51 -0.86 13.77 -5.30
CA THR A 51 -0.25 13.01 -6.41
C THR A 51 0.55 11.82 -5.88
N ASN A 52 1.30 12.00 -4.80
CA ASN A 52 2.06 10.93 -4.17
C ASN A 52 1.15 9.87 -3.53
N LEU A 53 0.03 10.28 -2.92
CA LEU A 53 -0.98 9.36 -2.41
C LEU A 53 -1.59 8.51 -3.54
N ILE A 54 -1.98 9.14 -4.66
CA ILE A 54 -2.52 8.43 -5.83
C ILE A 54 -1.50 7.42 -6.37
N ARG A 55 -0.21 7.80 -6.46
CA ARG A 55 0.86 6.90 -6.90
C ARG A 55 1.02 5.71 -5.95
N ALA A 56 1.01 5.93 -4.64
CA ALA A 56 1.10 4.87 -3.64
C ALA A 56 -0.08 3.90 -3.73
N VAL A 57 -1.32 4.42 -3.83
CA VAL A 57 -2.52 3.57 -4.01
C VAL A 57 -2.42 2.77 -5.30
N LYS A 58 -2.01 3.39 -6.41
CA LYS A 58 -1.86 2.70 -7.69
C LYS A 58 -0.79 1.59 -7.64
N ALA A 59 0.32 1.82 -6.95
CA ALA A 59 1.34 0.78 -6.76
C ALA A 59 0.76 -0.43 -6.02
N ILE A 60 0.04 -0.20 -4.91
CA ILE A 60 -0.61 -1.27 -4.15
C ILE A 60 -1.67 -2.00 -4.98
N SER A 61 -2.48 -1.27 -5.76
CA SER A 61 -3.46 -1.87 -6.67
C SER A 61 -2.82 -2.76 -7.72
N ASN A 62 -1.71 -2.30 -8.33
CA ASN A 62 -0.98 -3.09 -9.32
C ASN A 62 -0.39 -4.36 -8.71
N ASP A 63 0.16 -4.28 -7.49
CA ASP A 63 0.69 -5.46 -6.79
C ASP A 63 -0.42 -6.46 -6.47
N LEU A 64 -1.62 -5.99 -6.08
CA LEU A 64 -2.77 -6.84 -5.85
C LEU A 64 -3.28 -7.51 -7.14
N GLU A 65 -3.33 -6.76 -8.24
CA GLU A 65 -3.70 -7.31 -9.56
C GLU A 65 -2.71 -8.39 -10.02
N ASN A 66 -1.41 -8.17 -9.82
CA ASN A 66 -0.38 -9.16 -10.12
C ASN A 66 -0.52 -10.41 -9.24
N LEU A 67 -0.75 -10.24 -7.93
CA LEU A 67 -1.00 -11.35 -7.01
C LEU A 67 -2.26 -12.14 -7.40
N SER A 68 -3.31 -11.45 -7.81
CA SER A 68 -4.56 -12.07 -8.28
C SER A 68 -4.37 -12.83 -9.59
N ALA A 69 -3.55 -12.31 -10.51
CA ALA A 69 -3.19 -13.04 -11.74
C ALA A 69 -2.42 -14.33 -11.44
N ILE A 70 -1.39 -14.27 -10.58
CA ILE A 70 -0.64 -15.45 -10.14
C ILE A 70 -1.57 -16.48 -9.50
N THR A 71 -2.43 -16.05 -8.57
CA THR A 71 -3.33 -16.96 -7.85
C THR A 71 -4.39 -17.57 -8.77
N GLY A 72 -4.90 -16.79 -9.73
CA GLY A 72 -5.86 -17.28 -10.74
C GLY A 72 -5.25 -18.30 -11.70
N ASP A 73 -4.02 -18.08 -12.16
CA ASP A 73 -3.30 -19.03 -13.01
C ASP A 73 -3.09 -20.37 -12.30
N TRP A 74 -2.86 -20.35 -10.99
CA TRP A 74 -2.72 -21.57 -10.16
C TRP A 74 -4.08 -22.20 -9.82
N GLY A 75 -5.14 -21.40 -9.68
CA GLY A 75 -6.50 -21.89 -9.38
C GLY A 75 -7.16 -22.61 -10.55
N VAL A 76 -6.93 -22.17 -11.80
CA VAL A 76 -7.56 -22.77 -12.99
C VAL A 76 -6.70 -23.87 -13.63
N TRP A 77 -5.66 -24.32 -12.94
CA TRP A 77 -4.72 -25.30 -13.47
C TRP A 77 -5.19 -26.73 -13.20
N ASP A 78 -5.36 -27.52 -14.26
CA ASP A 78 -5.76 -28.93 -14.18
C ASP A 78 -4.88 -29.76 -13.23
N ASP A 79 -3.58 -29.46 -13.14
CA ASP A 79 -2.66 -30.17 -12.22
C ASP A 79 -2.93 -29.81 -10.75
N ALA A 80 -3.31 -28.56 -10.47
CA ALA A 80 -3.72 -28.15 -9.13
C ALA A 80 -5.06 -28.79 -8.74
N TYR A 81 -5.98 -28.91 -9.70
CA TYR A 81 -7.23 -29.65 -9.52
C TYR A 81 -6.95 -31.14 -9.23
N ALA A 82 -6.12 -31.79 -10.05
CA ALA A 82 -5.72 -33.19 -9.86
C ALA A 82 -4.99 -33.40 -8.52
N TYR A 83 -4.26 -32.40 -8.04
CA TYR A 83 -3.61 -32.46 -6.73
C TYR A 83 -4.64 -32.45 -5.59
N VAL A 84 -5.61 -31.53 -5.59
CA VAL A 84 -6.62 -31.45 -4.51
C VAL A 84 -7.61 -32.62 -4.53
N THR A 85 -7.83 -33.27 -5.68
CA THR A 85 -8.62 -34.51 -5.77
C THR A 85 -7.81 -35.77 -5.44
N GLY A 86 -6.50 -35.66 -5.23
CA GLY A 86 -5.60 -36.76 -4.90
C GLY A 86 -5.11 -37.59 -6.09
N GLU A 87 -5.38 -37.17 -7.32
CA GLU A 87 -4.96 -37.82 -8.56
C GLU A 87 -3.49 -37.54 -8.92
N TYR A 88 -2.89 -36.46 -8.39
CA TYR A 88 -1.50 -36.09 -8.65
C TYR A 88 -0.68 -35.71 -7.40
N PRO A 89 -0.33 -36.68 -6.53
CA PRO A 89 0.39 -36.41 -5.27
C PRO A 89 1.82 -35.84 -5.48
N ALA A 90 2.44 -36.07 -6.63
CA ALA A 90 3.77 -35.53 -6.95
C ALA A 90 3.77 -34.01 -7.25
N PHE A 91 2.60 -33.37 -7.31
CA PHE A 91 2.45 -31.93 -7.48
C PHE A 91 3.21 -31.14 -6.41
N GLN A 92 3.15 -31.60 -5.15
CA GLN A 92 3.82 -30.91 -4.04
C GLN A 92 5.34 -30.86 -4.24
N GLU A 93 5.98 -31.97 -4.61
CA GLU A 93 7.43 -32.03 -4.80
C GLU A 93 7.90 -31.24 -6.02
N SER A 94 7.04 -31.08 -7.02
CA SER A 94 7.37 -30.42 -8.29
C SER A 94 7.03 -28.93 -8.32
N ASN A 95 6.08 -28.46 -7.49
CA ASN A 95 5.55 -27.09 -7.57
C ASN A 95 5.47 -26.37 -6.22
N LEU A 96 5.48 -27.07 -5.08
CA LEU A 96 5.22 -26.47 -3.76
C LEU A 96 6.47 -26.44 -2.88
N ASP A 97 7.52 -25.81 -3.38
CA ASP A 97 8.79 -25.62 -2.67
C ASP A 97 9.13 -24.14 -2.39
N ARG A 98 10.09 -23.91 -1.49
CA ARG A 98 10.54 -22.55 -1.13
C ARG A 98 11.07 -21.76 -2.33
N PRO A 99 11.91 -22.33 -3.22
CA PRO A 99 12.30 -21.68 -4.46
C PRO A 99 11.11 -21.19 -5.30
N THR A 100 10.04 -21.97 -5.41
CA THR A 100 8.86 -21.57 -6.19
C THR A 100 8.14 -20.39 -5.56
N LEU A 101 7.90 -20.41 -4.24
CA LEU A 101 7.31 -19.25 -3.54
C LEU A 101 8.19 -17.99 -3.70
N ALA A 102 9.52 -18.14 -3.58
CA ALA A 102 10.46 -17.03 -3.76
C ALA A 102 10.46 -16.49 -5.21
N ASN A 103 10.42 -17.37 -6.21
CA ASN A 103 10.36 -17.00 -7.62
C ASN A 103 9.05 -16.27 -7.98
N LEU A 104 7.94 -16.66 -7.35
CA LEU A 104 6.64 -16.00 -7.50
C LEU A 104 6.51 -14.73 -6.62
N GLY A 105 7.47 -14.46 -5.74
CA GLY A 105 7.41 -13.34 -4.81
C GLY A 105 6.32 -13.49 -3.74
N LEU A 106 5.94 -14.72 -3.40
CA LEU A 106 4.88 -15.02 -2.44
C LEU A 106 5.45 -15.16 -1.02
N ALA A 107 4.87 -14.41 -0.08
CA ALA A 107 5.13 -14.58 1.35
C ALA A 107 4.38 -15.78 1.95
N MET A 108 3.34 -16.27 1.28
CA MET A 108 2.58 -17.44 1.70
C MET A 108 1.84 -18.06 0.53
N LEU A 109 1.54 -19.36 0.64
CA LEU A 109 0.62 -20.06 -0.24
C LEU A 109 -0.12 -21.11 0.60
N ALA A 110 -1.42 -21.27 0.35
CA ALA A 110 -2.25 -22.27 1.01
C ALA A 110 -3.25 -22.83 0.00
N ILE A 111 -3.44 -24.15 0.04
CA ILE A 111 -4.31 -24.93 -0.84
C ILE A 111 -5.29 -25.66 0.05
N TYR A 112 -6.58 -25.50 -0.26
CA TYR A 112 -7.69 -26.15 0.44
C TYR A 112 -8.48 -27.02 -0.53
N ASP A 113 -9.07 -28.09 -0.02
CA ASP A 113 -10.03 -28.89 -0.77
C ASP A 113 -11.43 -28.24 -0.76
N ALA A 114 -12.38 -28.86 -1.49
CA ALA A 114 -13.76 -28.37 -1.58
C ALA A 114 -14.52 -28.41 -0.24
N ASP A 115 -14.05 -29.21 0.72
CA ASP A 115 -14.60 -29.33 2.08
C ASP A 115 -13.92 -28.36 3.07
N ALA A 116 -13.10 -27.43 2.56
CA ALA A 116 -12.33 -26.44 3.31
C ALA A 116 -11.26 -27.05 4.24
N ASN A 117 -10.79 -28.27 3.98
CA ASN A 117 -9.64 -28.84 4.67
C ASN A 117 -8.34 -28.32 4.03
N LEU A 118 -7.36 -28.01 4.87
CA LEU A 118 -6.04 -27.62 4.42
C LEU A 118 -5.32 -28.83 3.80
N VAL A 119 -5.08 -28.79 2.49
CA VAL A 119 -4.31 -29.81 1.75
C VAL A 119 -2.81 -29.52 1.89
N TRP A 120 -2.43 -28.25 1.74
CA TRP A 120 -1.04 -27.81 1.91
C TRP A 120 -0.99 -26.33 2.26
N GLY A 121 0.00 -25.89 3.04
CA GLY A 121 0.19 -24.48 3.28
C GLY A 121 1.51 -24.14 3.94
N GLN A 122 2.06 -22.99 3.57
CA GLN A 122 3.32 -22.50 4.07
C GLN A 122 3.37 -20.96 4.08
N VAL A 123 4.06 -20.43 5.08
CA VAL A 123 4.43 -19.01 5.19
C VAL A 123 5.94 -18.89 5.16
N GLU A 124 6.46 -17.93 4.41
CA GLU A 124 7.87 -17.53 4.44
C GLU A 124 8.02 -16.33 5.38
N HIS A 125 8.74 -16.52 6.49
CA HIS A 125 8.99 -15.48 7.48
C HIS A 125 10.43 -15.56 7.98
N ASP A 126 11.15 -14.43 7.99
CA ASP A 126 12.55 -14.32 8.44
C ASP A 126 13.51 -15.35 7.82
N GLY A 127 13.29 -15.71 6.55
CA GLY A 127 14.14 -16.66 5.82
C GLY A 127 13.90 -18.13 6.21
N ALA A 128 12.83 -18.42 6.95
CA ALA A 128 12.40 -19.77 7.30
C ALA A 128 10.92 -20.01 6.95
N ALA A 129 10.56 -21.29 6.80
CA ALA A 129 9.17 -21.69 6.68
C ALA A 129 8.48 -21.65 8.05
N ALA A 130 7.27 -21.10 8.09
CA ALA A 130 6.37 -21.06 9.25
C ALA A 130 4.99 -21.62 8.87
N GLY A 131 4.24 -22.06 9.89
CA GLY A 131 2.86 -22.50 9.73
C GLY A 131 1.90 -21.34 9.45
N LEU A 132 0.70 -21.65 8.96
CA LEU A 132 -0.34 -20.65 8.67
C LEU A 132 -0.93 -20.00 9.95
N ASP A 133 -0.73 -20.60 11.11
CA ASP A 133 -1.19 -20.13 12.42
C ASP A 133 -0.62 -18.75 12.77
N VAL A 134 0.60 -18.45 12.32
CA VAL A 134 1.25 -17.14 12.54
C VAL A 134 0.49 -15.99 11.88
N LEU A 135 -0.36 -16.27 10.90
CA LEU A 135 -1.15 -15.26 10.21
C LEU A 135 -2.38 -14.84 11.02
N GLY A 136 -2.96 -15.72 11.83
CA GLY A 136 -4.17 -15.41 12.63
C GLY A 136 -5.40 -14.99 11.80
N ILE A 137 -5.46 -15.36 10.51
CA ILE A 137 -6.59 -15.02 9.61
C ILE A 137 -7.38 -16.25 9.12
N LEU A 138 -6.85 -17.45 9.35
CA LEU A 138 -7.39 -18.72 8.85
C LEU A 138 -8.06 -19.54 9.95
N ASP A 139 -8.40 -18.91 11.08
CA ASP A 139 -9.12 -19.57 12.16
C ASP A 139 -10.47 -20.12 11.66
N PRO A 140 -10.69 -21.45 11.77
CA PRO A 140 -11.94 -22.08 11.33
C PRO A 140 -13.16 -21.45 12.00
N GLY A 141 -14.16 -21.07 11.20
CA GLY A 141 -15.40 -20.46 11.68
C GLY A 141 -15.41 -18.93 11.73
N THR A 142 -14.32 -18.25 11.40
CA THR A 142 -14.34 -16.79 11.21
C THR A 142 -14.92 -16.42 9.84
N LYS A 143 -15.59 -15.26 9.75
CA LYS A 143 -16.09 -14.74 8.46
C LYS A 143 -14.95 -14.46 7.46
N THR A 144 -13.77 -14.10 7.97
CA THR A 144 -12.58 -13.86 7.13
C THR A 144 -12.12 -15.15 6.50
N ALA A 145 -11.88 -16.19 7.30
CA ALA A 145 -11.49 -17.51 6.79
C ALA A 145 -12.54 -18.05 5.81
N ALA A 146 -13.83 -17.96 6.13
CA ALA A 146 -14.90 -18.40 5.24
C ALA A 146 -14.88 -17.70 3.86
N ARG A 147 -14.57 -16.40 3.79
CA ARG A 147 -14.48 -15.65 2.52
C ARG A 147 -13.22 -15.95 1.72
N LEU A 148 -12.15 -16.38 2.39
CA LEU A 148 -10.89 -16.73 1.76
C LEU A 148 -10.85 -18.19 1.31
N ILE A 149 -11.52 -19.09 2.03
CA ILE A 149 -11.43 -20.53 1.79
C ILE A 149 -12.63 -21.02 0.98
N THR A 150 -13.83 -20.50 1.25
CA THR A 150 -15.06 -20.98 0.60
C THR A 150 -15.48 -20.02 -0.51
N HIS A 151 -15.52 -20.56 -1.74
CA HIS A 151 -16.00 -19.86 -2.92
C HIS A 151 -17.28 -20.53 -3.43
N THR A 152 -18.33 -19.75 -3.66
CA THR A 152 -19.61 -20.26 -4.21
C THR A 152 -19.71 -20.12 -5.72
N ASP A 153 -18.83 -19.34 -6.32
CA ASP A 153 -18.77 -19.07 -7.76
C ASP A 153 -17.41 -19.58 -8.29
N PRO A 154 -17.39 -20.47 -9.29
CA PRO A 154 -16.17 -20.92 -9.97
C PRO A 154 -15.35 -19.78 -10.60
N ALA A 155 -15.98 -18.65 -10.92
CA ALA A 155 -15.31 -17.43 -11.40
C ALA A 155 -15.09 -16.40 -10.27
N GLY A 156 -15.48 -16.74 -9.04
CA GLY A 156 -15.34 -15.88 -7.87
C GLY A 156 -13.88 -15.72 -7.46
N ARG A 157 -13.57 -14.58 -6.84
CA ARG A 157 -12.27 -14.37 -6.18
C ARG A 157 -12.41 -13.41 -5.01
N THR A 158 -11.52 -13.54 -4.05
CA THR A 158 -11.44 -12.64 -2.89
C THR A 158 -10.03 -12.06 -2.81
N ASP A 159 -9.92 -10.77 -3.12
CA ASP A 159 -8.65 -10.04 -3.13
C ASP A 159 -8.71 -8.84 -2.19
N GLY A 160 -7.62 -8.50 -1.52
CA GLY A 160 -7.52 -7.26 -0.75
C GLY A 160 -6.38 -7.18 0.25
N LEU A 161 -6.45 -6.16 1.11
CA LEU A 161 -5.54 -5.96 2.23
C LEU A 161 -6.15 -6.54 3.50
N LEU A 162 -5.38 -7.38 4.19
CA LEU A 162 -5.79 -8.02 5.43
C LEU A 162 -4.71 -7.83 6.50
N ARG A 163 -5.15 -7.57 7.73
CA ARG A 163 -4.26 -7.55 8.88
C ARG A 163 -4.07 -8.98 9.38
N THR A 164 -2.81 -9.41 9.44
CA THR A 164 -2.36 -10.71 9.92
C THR A 164 -1.48 -10.53 11.16
N GLY A 165 -1.11 -11.63 11.81
CA GLY A 165 -0.13 -11.63 12.91
C GLY A 165 1.26 -11.12 12.51
N LEU A 166 1.58 -11.09 11.20
CA LEU A 166 2.84 -10.58 10.66
C LEU A 166 2.75 -9.14 10.14
N GLY A 167 1.57 -8.51 10.16
CA GLY A 167 1.35 -7.15 9.67
C GLY A 167 0.22 -7.05 8.65
N VAL A 168 0.19 -5.99 7.85
CA VAL A 168 -0.79 -5.88 6.76
C VAL A 168 -0.22 -6.61 5.54
N MET A 169 -1.00 -7.52 4.97
CA MET A 169 -0.63 -8.30 3.79
C MET A 169 -1.64 -8.08 2.67
N LEU A 170 -1.15 -8.11 1.42
CA LEU A 170 -1.97 -8.33 0.25
C LEU A 170 -2.30 -9.81 0.17
N ILE A 171 -3.57 -10.13 -0.05
CA ILE A 171 -4.08 -11.50 -0.12
C ILE A 171 -4.96 -11.62 -1.35
N SER A 172 -4.80 -12.72 -2.08
CA SER A 172 -5.69 -13.15 -3.14
C SER A 172 -6.11 -14.58 -2.87
N SER A 173 -7.35 -14.91 -3.22
CA SER A 173 -7.88 -16.26 -3.13
C SER A 173 -8.81 -16.54 -4.30
N TRP A 174 -8.59 -17.68 -4.95
CA TRP A 174 -9.35 -18.16 -6.09
C TRP A 174 -9.78 -19.61 -5.86
N PRO A 175 -10.95 -20.03 -6.38
CA PRO A 175 -11.34 -21.43 -6.40
C PRO A 175 -10.40 -22.24 -7.29
N ILE A 176 -10.17 -23.50 -6.90
CA ILE A 176 -9.43 -24.44 -7.74
C ILE A 176 -10.44 -25.17 -8.64
N VAL A 177 -10.35 -24.95 -9.95
CA VAL A 177 -11.27 -25.47 -10.97
C VAL A 177 -10.48 -25.99 -12.17
N ARG A 178 -11.11 -26.86 -12.96
CA ARG A 178 -10.51 -27.33 -14.21
C ARG A 178 -10.52 -26.23 -15.27
N SER A 179 -9.56 -26.28 -16.18
CA SER A 179 -9.42 -25.32 -17.27
C SER A 179 -10.58 -25.31 -18.27
N ASP A 180 -11.39 -26.39 -18.30
CA ASP A 180 -12.57 -26.53 -19.17
C ASP A 180 -13.89 -26.04 -18.55
N GLY A 181 -13.89 -25.67 -17.25
CA GLY A 181 -15.05 -25.15 -16.53
C GLY A 181 -15.94 -26.21 -15.90
#